data_AF-A0A7Z1SFZ2-F1
#
_entry.id   AF-A0A7Z1SFZ2-F1
#
_cell.length_a   1.000
_cell.length_b   1.000
_cell.length_c   1.000
_cell.angle_alpha   90.00
_cell.angle_beta   90.00
_cell.angle_gamma   90.00
#
_symmetry.space_group_name_H-M   'P 1'
#
loop_
_entity.id
_entity.type
_entity.pdbx_description
1 polymer ?
#
loop_
_entity_poly.entity_id
_entity_poly.type
_entity_poly.pdbx_seq_one_letter_code
_entity_poly.pdbx_strand_id
1 'polypeptide(L)'
;FQGDAVEAGAEDASDVMASPSTFWADAKRGLTLPWTLAASIVLGAFLMLTRVILGNEGGMANSDHVAGALVITVAIIATAEVARALRFINVAFGAWLVAAPFLLTGAGPLGAIVSVVVGIALIGLSLPRGKRSPEHYASWDKYVI
;
A
#
# COMPACT_ATOMS: atom_id res chain seq x y z
N PHE A 1 16.63 -18.22 -11.08
CA PHE A 1 15.16 -18.27 -10.96
C PHE A 1 14.83 -19.18 -9.79
N GLN A 2 14.14 -18.68 -8.78
CA GLN A 2 13.68 -19.46 -7.63
C GLN A 2 12.18 -19.72 -7.83
N GLY A 3 11.80 -20.99 -7.80
CA GLY A 3 10.48 -21.49 -8.21
C GLY A 3 9.37 -21.13 -7.25
N ASP A 4 8.16 -21.22 -7.78
CA ASP A 4 6.89 -20.86 -7.17
C ASP A 4 6.53 -21.73 -5.95
N ALA A 5 5.55 -21.28 -5.17
CA ALA A 5 4.98 -21.98 -4.02
C ALA A 5 4.12 -23.17 -4.47
N VAL A 6 4.77 -24.22 -4.99
CA VAL A 6 4.09 -25.50 -5.23
C VAL A 6 4.19 -26.35 -3.97
N GLU A 7 3.03 -26.75 -3.45
CA GLU A 7 2.93 -27.63 -2.30
C GLU A 7 3.72 -28.92 -2.56
N ALA A 8 4.67 -29.22 -1.66
CA ALA A 8 5.51 -30.42 -1.69
C ALA A 8 6.42 -30.64 -2.93
N GLY A 9 6.68 -29.62 -3.75
CA GLY A 9 7.60 -29.74 -4.90
C GLY A 9 7.06 -30.57 -6.07
N ALA A 10 5.72 -30.65 -6.20
CA ALA A 10 5.09 -31.18 -7.41
C ALA A 10 5.35 -30.26 -8.62
N GLU A 11 5.49 -30.83 -9.82
CA GLU A 11 5.54 -30.05 -11.05
C GLU A 11 4.18 -29.38 -11.29
N ASP A 12 4.19 -28.06 -11.47
CA ASP A 12 2.99 -27.32 -11.85
C ASP A 12 2.61 -27.68 -13.29
N ALA A 13 1.62 -28.56 -13.42
CA ALA A 13 1.08 -29.01 -14.70
C ALA A 13 0.04 -28.02 -15.27
N SER A 14 -0.15 -26.85 -14.66
CA SER A 14 -1.09 -25.85 -15.14
C SER A 14 -0.49 -25.08 -16.32
N ASP A 15 -1.14 -25.18 -17.47
CA ASP A 15 -0.82 -24.34 -18.62
C ASP A 15 -1.35 -22.93 -18.33
N VAL A 16 -0.49 -22.08 -17.76
CA VAL A 16 -0.80 -20.71 -17.33
C VAL A 16 -1.35 -19.84 -18.48
N MET A 17 -1.14 -20.26 -19.74
CA MET A 17 -1.64 -19.61 -20.95
C MET A 17 -2.98 -20.17 -21.46
N ALA A 18 -3.52 -21.24 -20.86
CA ALA A 18 -4.76 -21.89 -21.32
C ALA A 18 -6.05 -21.10 -20.99
N SER A 19 -6.02 -20.19 -20.00
CA SER A 19 -7.17 -19.35 -19.66
C SER A 19 -6.77 -18.11 -18.85
N PRO A 20 -7.28 -16.91 -19.18
CA PRO A 20 -7.11 -15.72 -18.33
C PRO A 20 -7.58 -15.90 -16.89
N SER A 21 -8.52 -16.84 -16.65
CA SER A 21 -9.07 -17.09 -15.32
C SER A 21 -8.12 -17.87 -14.39
N THR A 22 -7.33 -18.80 -14.93
CA THR A 22 -6.35 -19.58 -14.17
C THR A 22 -5.16 -18.71 -13.79
N PHE A 23 -4.67 -17.88 -14.71
CA PHE A 23 -3.66 -16.85 -14.43
C PHE A 23 -4.09 -15.92 -13.28
N TRP A 24 -5.34 -15.46 -13.29
CA TRP A 24 -5.87 -14.59 -12.23
C TRP A 24 -6.05 -15.29 -10.88
N ALA A 25 -6.41 -16.59 -10.88
CA ALA A 25 -6.52 -17.38 -9.66
C ALA A 25 -5.15 -17.59 -9.02
N ASP A 26 -4.14 -17.85 -9.85
CA ASP A 26 -2.78 -18.12 -9.41
C ASP A 26 -2.05 -16.85 -8.94
N ALA A 27 -2.20 -15.73 -9.67
CA ALA A 27 -1.70 -14.42 -9.23
C ALA A 27 -2.28 -13.95 -7.88
N LYS A 28 -3.44 -14.49 -7.47
CA LYS A 28 -4.07 -14.21 -6.17
C LYS A 28 -3.53 -15.08 -5.03
N ARG A 29 -2.82 -16.18 -5.31
CA ARG A 29 -2.13 -16.95 -4.26
C ARG A 29 -1.05 -16.08 -3.63
N GLY A 30 -1.04 -16.00 -2.29
CA GLY A 30 -0.12 -15.14 -1.54
C GLY A 30 -0.48 -13.64 -1.50
N LEU A 31 -1.56 -13.21 -2.16
CA LEU A 31 -2.13 -11.87 -1.99
C LEU A 31 -3.13 -11.88 -0.82
N THR A 32 -2.85 -11.05 0.19
CA THR A 32 -3.77 -10.76 1.29
C THR A 32 -4.12 -9.28 1.27
N LEU A 33 -5.39 -8.93 1.44
CA LEU A 33 -5.80 -7.53 1.62
C LEU A 33 -6.22 -7.25 3.07
N PRO A 34 -5.28 -7.04 4.00
CA PRO A 34 -5.58 -6.51 5.33
C PRO A 34 -6.41 -5.23 5.23
N TRP A 35 -7.37 -5.05 6.15
CA TRP A 35 -8.20 -3.85 6.21
C TRP A 35 -7.37 -2.56 6.34
N THR A 36 -6.19 -2.63 6.97
CA THR A 36 -5.27 -1.50 7.10
C THR A 36 -4.73 -1.04 5.75
N LEU A 37 -4.39 -1.96 4.85
CA LEU A 37 -3.94 -1.63 3.50
C LEU A 37 -5.10 -1.08 2.65
N ALA A 38 -6.29 -1.67 2.76
CA ALA A 38 -7.48 -1.12 2.12
C ALA A 38 -7.77 0.32 2.57
N ALA A 39 -7.65 0.60 3.88
CA ALA A 39 -7.78 1.94 4.42
C ALA A 39 -6.69 2.89 3.91
N SER A 40 -5.43 2.44 3.82
CA SER A 40 -4.34 3.23 3.22
C SER A 40 -4.61 3.56 1.75
N ILE A 41 -5.17 2.64 0.96
CA ILE A 41 -5.56 2.89 -0.45
C ILE A 41 -6.63 3.98 -0.51
N VAL A 42 -7.66 3.90 0.34
CA VAL A 42 -8.72 4.91 0.40
C VAL A 42 -8.16 6.28 0.77
N LEU A 43 -7.26 6.34 1.76
CA LEU A 43 -6.59 7.60 2.14
C LEU A 43 -5.71 8.14 1.02
N GLY A 44 -4.98 7.28 0.30
CA GLY A 44 -4.20 7.69 -0.86
C GLY A 44 -5.07 8.26 -1.99
N ALA A 45 -6.21 7.63 -2.27
CA ALA A 45 -7.17 8.12 -3.26
C ALA A 45 -7.79 9.46 -2.83
N PHE A 46 -8.09 9.61 -1.54
CA PHE A 46 -8.53 10.87 -0.97
C PHE A 46 -7.49 11.99 -1.16
N LEU A 47 -6.20 11.72 -0.89
CA LEU A 47 -5.12 12.68 -1.08
C LEU A 47 -5.01 13.15 -2.53
N MET A 48 -5.21 12.25 -3.48
CA MET A 48 -5.24 12.60 -4.91
C MET A 48 -6.38 13.58 -5.28
N LEU A 49 -7.43 13.66 -4.45
CA LEU A 49 -8.60 14.49 -4.69
C LEU A 49 -8.63 15.75 -3.82
N THR A 50 -7.57 16.08 -3.06
CA THR A 50 -7.56 17.24 -2.15
C THR A 50 -7.77 18.57 -2.88
N ARG A 51 -7.33 18.69 -4.13
CA ARG A 51 -7.61 19.86 -4.97
C ARG A 51 -9.12 20.10 -5.13
N VAL A 52 -9.89 19.04 -5.34
CA VAL A 52 -11.35 19.13 -5.56
C VAL A 52 -12.10 19.19 -4.23
N ILE A 53 -11.67 18.42 -3.22
CA ILE A 53 -12.38 18.27 -1.96
C ILE A 53 -12.08 19.41 -0.97
N LEU A 54 -10.82 19.86 -0.91
CA LEU A 54 -10.34 20.82 0.09
C LEU A 54 -9.93 22.17 -0.52
N GLY A 55 -9.90 22.28 -1.85
CA GLY A 55 -9.42 23.48 -2.53
C GLY A 55 -7.92 23.70 -2.36
N ASN A 56 -7.13 22.64 -2.13
CA ASN A 56 -5.67 22.77 -2.12
C ASN A 56 -5.18 23.17 -3.52
N GLU A 57 -4.15 24.02 -3.57
CA GLU A 57 -3.58 24.56 -4.80
C GLU A 57 -2.05 24.46 -4.82
N GLY A 58 -1.44 24.84 -5.94
CA GLY A 58 0.01 24.98 -6.09
C GLY A 58 0.80 23.73 -5.67
N GLY A 59 1.85 23.97 -4.88
CA GLY A 59 2.77 22.93 -4.40
C GLY A 59 2.09 21.91 -3.50
N MET A 60 1.17 22.34 -2.64
CA MET A 60 0.45 21.44 -1.72
C MET A 60 -0.36 20.39 -2.49
N ALA A 61 -1.21 20.81 -3.44
CA ALA A 61 -2.05 19.88 -4.19
C ALA A 61 -1.23 18.90 -5.03
N ASN A 62 -0.11 19.34 -5.62
CA ASN A 62 0.79 18.46 -6.36
C ASN A 62 1.46 17.45 -5.43
N SER A 63 1.86 17.88 -4.23
CA SER A 63 2.46 17.02 -3.21
C SER A 63 1.47 15.96 -2.71
N ASP A 64 0.24 16.36 -2.36
CA ASP A 64 -0.82 15.44 -1.94
C ASP A 64 -1.11 14.41 -3.02
N HIS A 65 -1.17 14.83 -4.29
CA HIS A 65 -1.48 13.93 -5.40
C HIS A 65 -0.38 12.88 -5.61
N VAL A 66 0.89 13.29 -5.59
CA VAL A 66 2.03 12.37 -5.71
C VAL A 66 2.12 11.45 -4.49
N ALA A 67 2.01 11.99 -3.28
CA ALA A 67 2.05 11.19 -2.06
C ALA A 67 0.90 10.17 -2.02
N GLY A 68 -0.31 10.57 -2.41
CA GLY A 68 -1.48 9.70 -2.51
C GLY A 68 -1.26 8.53 -3.48
N ALA A 69 -0.74 8.81 -4.68
CA ALA A 69 -0.45 7.78 -5.67
C ALA A 69 0.63 6.78 -5.19
N LEU A 70 1.66 7.27 -4.50
CA LEU A 70 2.71 6.42 -3.93
C LEU A 70 2.19 5.56 -2.78
N VAL A 71 1.35 6.11 -1.90
CA VAL A 71 0.70 5.37 -0.81
C VAL A 71 -0.16 4.23 -1.36
N ILE A 72 -0.95 4.48 -2.42
CA ILE A 72 -1.74 3.43 -3.09
C ILE A 72 -0.81 2.36 -3.64
N THR A 73 0.25 2.75 -4.35
CA THR A 73 1.20 1.83 -4.97
C THR A 73 1.84 0.93 -3.91
N VAL A 74 2.38 1.52 -2.84
CA VAL A 74 2.99 0.76 -1.73
C VAL A 74 1.97 -0.15 -1.06
N ALA A 75 0.74 0.33 -0.83
CA ALA A 75 -0.30 -0.48 -0.21
C ALA A 75 -0.68 -1.69 -1.09
N ILE A 76 -0.77 -1.51 -2.41
CA ILE A 76 -1.01 -2.61 -3.36
C ILE A 76 0.15 -3.60 -3.33
N ILE A 77 1.41 -3.16 -3.41
CA ILE A 77 2.54 -4.09 -3.37
C ILE A 77 2.58 -4.84 -2.03
N ALA A 78 2.30 -4.16 -0.92
CA ALA A 78 2.29 -4.77 0.41
C ALA A 78 1.15 -5.79 0.63
N THR A 79 0.21 -5.93 -0.31
CA THR A 79 -0.77 -7.02 -0.27
C THR A 79 -0.12 -8.38 -0.51
N ALA A 80 0.99 -8.42 -1.27
CA ALA A 80 1.78 -9.64 -1.43
C ALA A 80 2.49 -9.96 -0.11
N GLU A 81 2.33 -11.20 0.37
CA GLU A 81 2.86 -11.64 1.66
C GLU A 81 4.37 -11.41 1.81
N VAL A 82 5.13 -11.70 0.75
CA VAL A 82 6.58 -11.51 0.70
C VAL A 82 6.98 -10.02 0.77
N ALA A 83 6.13 -9.13 0.26
CA ALA A 83 6.37 -7.69 0.23
C ALA A 83 5.66 -6.94 1.35
N ARG A 84 5.03 -7.64 2.31
CA ARG A 84 4.20 -7.04 3.36
C ARG A 84 4.95 -6.02 4.22
N ALA A 85 6.27 -6.17 4.36
CA ALA A 85 7.14 -5.20 5.04
C ALA A 85 7.15 -3.81 4.37
N LEU A 86 6.86 -3.71 3.07
CA LEU A 86 6.85 -2.43 2.34
C LEU A 86 5.81 -1.44 2.87
N ARG A 87 4.77 -1.91 3.59
CA ARG A 87 3.80 -1.02 4.23
C ARG A 87 4.44 0.00 5.17
N PHE A 88 5.64 -0.27 5.71
CA PHE A 88 6.36 0.71 6.55
C PHE A 88 6.84 1.94 5.76
N ILE A 89 6.91 1.89 4.43
CA ILE A 89 7.17 3.07 3.60
C ILE A 89 6.04 4.10 3.76
N ASN A 90 4.80 3.66 4.01
CA ASN A 90 3.69 4.57 4.30
C ASN A 90 3.87 5.36 5.60
N VAL A 91 4.77 4.93 6.51
CA VAL A 91 5.18 5.74 7.67
C VAL A 91 5.96 6.97 7.21
N ALA A 92 6.88 6.82 6.25
CA ALA A 92 7.62 7.94 5.69
C ALA A 92 6.70 8.91 4.95
N PHE A 93 5.74 8.40 4.16
CA PHE A 93 4.73 9.25 3.52
C PHE A 93 3.81 9.92 4.55
N GLY A 94 3.42 9.24 5.62
CA GLY A 94 2.65 9.84 6.69
C GLY A 94 3.42 10.95 7.41
N ALA A 95 4.70 10.75 7.68
CA ALA A 95 5.58 11.78 8.24
C ALA A 95 5.73 12.99 7.31
N TRP A 96 5.86 12.73 6.00
CA TRP A 96 5.87 13.79 4.99
C TRP A 96 4.57 14.61 5.02
N LEU A 97 3.40 13.98 5.06
CA LEU A 97 2.11 14.70 5.11
C LEU A 97 1.95 15.53 6.37
N VAL A 98 2.51 15.09 7.50
CA VAL A 98 2.54 15.92 8.73
C VAL A 98 3.41 17.16 8.54
N ALA A 99 4.54 17.06 7.84
CA ALA A 99 5.46 18.18 7.62
C ALA A 99 5.04 19.11 6.46
N ALA A 100 4.45 18.55 5.40
CA ALA A 100 4.12 19.22 4.15
C ALA A 100 3.38 20.57 4.30
N PRO A 101 2.30 20.70 5.10
CA PRO A 101 1.58 21.96 5.22
C PRO A 101 2.38 23.09 5.88
N PHE A 102 3.49 22.77 6.55
CA PHE A 102 4.40 23.76 7.14
C PHE A 102 5.57 24.13 6.21
N LEU A 103 5.81 23.33 5.17
CA LEU A 103 6.91 23.50 4.22
C LEU A 103 6.43 24.00 2.86
N LEU A 104 5.18 23.72 2.50
CA LEU A 104 4.59 24.04 1.20
C LEU A 104 3.49 25.08 1.32
N THR A 105 3.30 25.83 0.24
CA THR A 105 2.19 26.77 0.08
C THR A 105 1.03 26.14 -0.70
N GLY A 106 -0.16 26.71 -0.56
CA GLY A 106 -1.36 26.28 -1.27
C GLY A 106 -2.32 25.40 -0.47
N ALA A 107 -2.09 25.22 0.84
CA ALA A 107 -3.06 24.64 1.76
C ALA A 107 -3.79 25.75 2.54
N GLY A 108 -5.12 25.69 2.63
CA GLY A 108 -5.86 26.45 3.64
C GLY A 108 -5.73 25.81 5.03
N PRO A 109 -6.22 26.47 6.11
CA PRO A 109 -6.14 25.91 7.47
C PRO A 109 -6.76 24.52 7.60
N LEU A 110 -7.91 24.29 6.95
CA LEU A 110 -8.55 22.98 6.91
C LEU A 110 -7.68 21.95 6.18
N GLY A 111 -7.12 22.31 5.02
CA GLY A 111 -6.22 21.44 4.25
C GLY A 111 -4.98 21.02 5.05
N ALA A 112 -4.40 21.94 5.82
CA ALA A 112 -3.28 21.65 6.71
C ALA A 112 -3.65 20.65 7.82
N ILE A 113 -4.76 20.88 8.52
CA ILE A 113 -5.24 19.97 9.58
C ILE A 113 -5.51 18.58 9.01
N VAL A 114 -6.20 18.51 7.87
CA VAL A 114 -6.53 17.23 7.22
C VAL A 114 -5.26 16.50 6.79
N SER A 115 -4.27 17.19 6.22
CA SER A 115 -3.00 16.58 5.84
C SER A 115 -2.27 15.95 7.04
N VAL A 116 -2.21 16.66 8.17
CA VAL A 116 -1.63 16.13 9.42
C VAL A 116 -2.40 14.91 9.93
N VAL A 117 -3.74 14.98 9.97
CA VAL A 117 -4.59 13.86 10.44
C VAL A 117 -4.42 12.63 9.55
N VAL A 118 -4.44 12.80 8.23
CA VAL A 118 -4.23 11.71 7.28
C VAL A 118 -2.82 11.13 7.42
N GLY A 119 -1.81 11.98 7.62
CA GLY A 119 -0.43 11.56 7.87
C GLY A 119 -0.30 10.68 9.11
N ILE A 120 -0.89 11.11 10.23
CA ILE A 120 -0.93 10.33 11.48
C ILE A 120 -1.69 9.01 11.28
N ALA A 121 -2.84 9.05 10.58
CA ALA A 121 -3.61 7.85 10.28
C ALA A 121 -2.81 6.84 9.44
N LEU A 122 -2.06 7.29 8.42
CA LEU A 122 -1.21 6.42 7.61
C LEU A 122 -0.09 5.78 8.42
N ILE A 123 0.55 6.55 9.32
CA ILE A 123 1.54 5.99 10.26
C ILE A 123 0.88 4.91 11.11
N GLY A 124 -0.26 5.22 11.73
CA GLY A 124 -1.01 4.30 12.58
C GLY A 124 -1.42 3.03 11.87
N LEU A 125 -1.93 3.11 10.64
CA LEU A 125 -2.34 1.95 9.82
C LEU A 125 -1.14 1.08 9.39
N SER A 126 0.05 1.64 9.34
CA SER A 126 1.27 0.94 8.92
C SER A 126 1.90 0.10 10.03
N LEU A 127 1.50 0.27 11.29
CA LEU A 127 2.09 -0.43 12.45
C LEU A 127 1.48 -1.82 12.73
N PRO A 128 0.14 -2.02 12.79
CA PRO A 128 -0.47 -3.29 13.24
C PRO A 128 -0.04 -4.47 12.38
N ARG A 129 0.58 -5.50 12.94
CA ARG A 129 0.95 -6.70 12.17
C ARG A 129 -0.31 -7.40 11.68
N GLY A 130 -0.39 -7.66 10.37
CA GLY A 130 -1.50 -8.40 9.77
C GLY A 130 -1.52 -9.85 10.26
N LYS A 131 -2.67 -10.53 10.09
CA LYS A 131 -2.74 -11.99 10.32
C LYS A 131 -1.88 -12.67 9.25
N ARG A 132 -0.97 -13.56 9.67
CA ARG A 132 -0.13 -14.36 8.75
C ARG A 132 -0.95 -15.48 8.12
N SER A 133 -0.67 -15.79 6.85
CA SER A 133 -1.15 -17.01 6.23
C SER A 133 -0.44 -18.23 6.84
N PRO A 134 -1.08 -19.41 6.93
CA PRO A 134 -0.41 -20.64 7.36
C PRO A 134 0.59 -21.22 6.32
N GLU A 135 0.68 -20.61 5.14
CA GLU A 135 1.55 -21.01 4.03
C GLU A 135 3.05 -20.90 4.40
N HIS A 136 3.85 -21.91 4.02
CA HIS A 136 5.31 -21.93 4.22
C HIS A 136 6.02 -21.60 2.90
N TYR A 137 6.78 -20.50 2.88
CA TYR A 137 7.48 -19.99 1.69
C TYR A 137 8.98 -20.33 1.71
N ALA A 138 9.32 -21.53 2.17
CA ALA A 138 10.70 -22.03 2.25
C ALA A 138 11.69 -21.00 2.85
N SER A 139 12.66 -20.50 2.09
CA SER A 139 13.67 -19.54 2.60
C SER A 139 13.16 -18.09 2.75
N TRP A 140 11.94 -17.79 2.28
CA TRP A 140 11.30 -16.48 2.39
C TRP A 140 10.55 -16.25 3.69
N ASP A 141 10.34 -17.30 4.51
CA ASP A 141 9.65 -17.20 5.81
C ASP A 141 10.24 -16.10 6.71
N LYS A 142 11.56 -15.84 6.61
CA LYS A 142 12.26 -14.79 7.37
C LYS A 142 11.83 -13.36 7.01
N TYR A 143 11.23 -13.15 5.84
CA TYR A 143 10.74 -11.86 5.37
C TYR A 143 9.23 -11.68 5.60
N VAL A 144 8.53 -12.73 6.01
CA VAL A 144 7.10 -12.68 6.36
C VAL A 144 6.97 -12.08 7.76
N ILE A 145 6.57 -10.81 7.83
CA ILE A 145 6.39 -10.06 9.10
C ILE A 145 4.92 -9.98 9.47
#